data_AF-A0A7X7JL23-F1
#
_entry.id   AF-A0A7X7JL23-F1
#
_cell.length_a   1.000
_cell.length_b   1.000
_cell.length_c   1.000
_cell.angle_alpha   90.00
_cell.angle_beta   90.00
_cell.angle_gamma   90.00
#
_symmetry.space_group_name_H-M   'P 1'
#
loop_
_entity.id
_entity.type
_entity.pdbx_description
1 polymer ?
#
loop_
_entity_poly.entity_id
_entity_poly.type
_entity_poly.pdbx_seq_one_letter_code
_entity_poly.pdbx_strand_id
1 'polypeptide(L)'
;MVKFADEQVRKALELKARSVERDDVERVAGNRAAVQALIDELPQDLGRARKQATLLFEFVEFAAAEMRASDAGEGGHVPPFEAVREAVGALLYLSAPIDLVPDTEDGGFLDDAAILELAVQNIVEELRAFCERRGLDASDAL
;
A
#
# COMPACT_ATOMS: atom_id res chain seq x y z
N MET A 1 15.20 -9.31 -19.93
CA MET A 1 14.99 -10.39 -18.95
C MET A 1 14.15 -9.84 -17.78
N VAL A 2 12.96 -9.28 -18.09
CA VAL A 2 12.16 -8.45 -17.15
C VAL A 2 10.81 -9.13 -16.78
N LYS A 3 10.27 -9.99 -17.64
CA LYS A 3 8.94 -10.60 -17.45
C LYS A 3 8.79 -11.48 -16.21
N PHE A 4 9.86 -12.13 -15.76
CA PHE A 4 9.80 -13.02 -14.60
C PHE A 4 9.73 -12.26 -13.27
N ALA A 5 10.39 -11.10 -13.17
CA ALA A 5 10.32 -10.25 -11.98
C ALA A 5 8.92 -9.63 -11.84
N ASP A 6 8.36 -9.09 -12.94
CA ASP A 6 7.02 -8.49 -12.93
C ASP A 6 5.91 -9.48 -12.50
N GLU A 7 6.01 -10.75 -12.93
CA GLU A 7 5.04 -11.79 -12.55
C GLU A 7 5.18 -12.18 -11.08
N GLN A 8 6.41 -12.22 -10.55
CA GLN A 8 6.67 -12.51 -9.14
C GLN A 8 6.14 -11.39 -8.24
N VAL A 9 6.42 -10.12 -8.58
CA VAL A 9 5.92 -8.94 -7.85
C VAL A 9 4.40 -8.94 -7.82
N ARG A 10 3.74 -9.15 -8.98
CA ARG A 10 2.27 -9.22 -9.05
C ARG A 10 1.71 -10.34 -8.19
N LYS A 11 2.28 -11.53 -8.29
CA LYS A 11 1.82 -12.69 -7.51
C LYS A 11 2.03 -12.46 -6.02
N ALA A 12 3.14 -11.85 -5.61
CA ALA A 12 3.40 -11.55 -4.20
C ALA A 12 2.35 -10.60 -3.62
N LEU A 13 2.06 -9.51 -4.34
CA LEU A 13 1.05 -8.54 -3.95
C LEU A 13 -0.35 -9.17 -3.91
N GLU A 14 -0.73 -9.92 -4.94
CA GLU A 14 -2.00 -10.64 -4.99
C GLU A 14 -2.14 -11.63 -3.80
N LEU A 15 -1.08 -12.36 -3.46
CA LEU A 15 -1.07 -13.30 -2.34
C LEU A 15 -1.29 -12.62 -0.99
N LYS A 16 -0.77 -11.40 -0.80
CA LYS A 16 -0.99 -10.60 0.42
C LYS A 16 -2.38 -9.98 0.41
N ALA A 17 -2.75 -9.32 -0.68
CA ALA A 17 -4.04 -8.63 -0.85
C ALA A 17 -5.22 -9.59 -0.68
N ARG A 18 -5.15 -10.81 -1.24
CA ARG A 18 -6.23 -11.82 -1.12
C ARG A 18 -6.45 -12.37 0.28
N SER A 19 -5.51 -12.16 1.21
CA SER A 19 -5.68 -12.53 2.62
C SER A 19 -6.14 -11.37 3.49
N VAL A 20 -6.14 -10.14 2.96
CA VAL A 20 -6.57 -8.97 3.71
C VAL A 20 -8.06 -9.07 4.00
N GLU A 21 -8.38 -9.00 5.29
CA GLU A 21 -9.74 -8.87 5.81
C GLU A 21 -9.95 -7.48 6.42
N ARG A 22 -11.18 -7.16 6.82
CA ARG A 22 -11.51 -5.86 7.39
C ARG A 22 -10.72 -5.54 8.66
N ASP A 23 -10.50 -6.56 9.50
CA ASP A 23 -9.73 -6.43 10.73
C ASP A 23 -8.26 -6.05 10.45
N ASP A 24 -7.70 -6.48 9.31
CA ASP A 24 -6.37 -6.06 8.89
C ASP A 24 -6.32 -4.58 8.50
N VAL A 25 -7.38 -4.07 7.87
CA VAL A 25 -7.49 -2.64 7.53
C VAL A 25 -7.45 -1.79 8.81
N GLU A 26 -8.27 -2.13 9.80
CA GLU A 26 -8.29 -1.45 11.11
C GLU A 26 -6.95 -1.58 11.84
N ARG A 27 -6.35 -2.78 11.81
CA ARG A 27 -5.05 -3.03 12.44
C ARG A 27 -3.93 -2.21 11.81
N VAL A 28 -3.89 -2.10 10.49
CA VAL A 28 -2.90 -1.27 9.79
C VAL A 28 -3.16 0.20 10.06
N ALA A 29 -4.39 0.69 9.84
CA ALA A 29 -4.79 2.07 10.08
C ALA A 29 -4.51 2.53 11.53
N GLY A 30 -4.74 1.65 12.51
CA GLY A 30 -4.53 1.93 13.92
C GLY A 30 -3.06 1.93 14.37
N ASN A 31 -2.12 1.52 13.51
CA ASN A 31 -0.72 1.31 13.88
C ASN A 31 0.27 2.19 13.11
N ARG A 32 -0.04 3.49 13.03
CA ARG A 32 0.78 4.51 12.35
C ARG A 32 2.27 4.44 12.71
N ALA A 33 2.61 4.28 13.98
CA ALA A 33 4.01 4.27 14.41
C ALA A 33 4.79 3.10 13.79
N ALA A 34 4.17 1.91 13.71
CA ALA A 34 4.80 0.76 13.08
C ALA A 34 4.92 0.93 11.56
N VAL A 35 3.88 1.44 10.90
CA VAL A 35 3.92 1.68 9.44
C VAL A 35 4.95 2.75 9.09
N GLN A 36 5.03 3.83 9.88
CA GLN A 36 6.05 4.86 9.69
C GLN A 36 7.47 4.31 9.85
N ALA A 37 7.71 3.41 10.82
CA ALA A 37 9.00 2.76 10.96
C ALA A 37 9.39 1.95 9.71
N LEU A 38 8.46 1.20 9.12
CA LEU A 38 8.69 0.48 7.86
C LEU A 38 9.02 1.43 6.70
N ILE A 39 8.33 2.57 6.60
CA ILE A 39 8.62 3.60 5.59
C ILE A 39 10.01 4.20 5.82
N ASP A 40 10.41 4.39 7.08
CA ASP A 40 11.70 4.96 7.44
C ASP A 40 12.87 3.98 7.23
N GLU A 41 12.61 2.67 7.20
CA GLU A 41 13.58 1.63 6.84
C GLU A 41 13.94 1.64 5.35
N LEU A 42 13.03 2.09 4.47
CA LEU A 42 13.34 2.24 3.04
C LEU A 42 14.52 3.20 2.83
N PRO A 43 15.48 2.93 1.94
CA PRO A 43 16.57 3.86 1.63
C PRO A 43 16.10 5.29 1.28
N GLN A 44 16.89 6.30 1.66
CA GLN A 44 16.54 7.72 1.45
C GLN A 44 16.50 8.11 -0.04
N ASP A 45 17.26 7.42 -0.88
CA ASP A 45 17.28 7.58 -2.33
C ASP A 45 16.04 6.96 -3.01
N LEU A 46 15.27 6.10 -2.31
CA LEU A 46 13.96 5.63 -2.73
C LEU A 46 12.82 6.59 -2.32
N GLY A 47 13.02 7.89 -2.57
CA GLY A 47 12.07 8.94 -2.20
C GLY A 47 10.66 8.74 -2.78
N ARG A 48 10.53 8.18 -3.99
CA ARG A 48 9.22 7.86 -4.60
C ARG A 48 8.53 6.71 -3.85
N ALA A 49 9.23 5.63 -3.54
CA ALA A 49 8.68 4.51 -2.79
C ALA A 49 8.19 4.94 -1.40
N ARG A 50 8.98 5.77 -0.69
CA ARG A 50 8.57 6.37 0.59
C ARG A 50 7.27 7.19 0.47
N LYS A 51 7.16 8.02 -0.56
CA LYS A 51 5.93 8.80 -0.84
C LYS A 51 4.75 7.89 -1.17
N GLN A 52 4.96 6.84 -1.96
CA GLN A 52 3.93 5.85 -2.33
C GLN A 52 3.43 5.08 -1.10
N ALA A 53 4.34 4.56 -0.26
CA ALA A 53 3.97 3.89 0.98
C ALA A 53 3.19 4.80 1.93
N THR A 54 3.61 6.07 2.04
CA THR A 54 2.88 7.09 2.81
C THR A 54 1.47 7.29 2.25
N LEU A 55 1.33 7.47 0.93
CA LEU A 55 0.04 7.66 0.27
C LEU A 55 -0.89 6.45 0.47
N LEU A 56 -0.37 5.23 0.30
CA LEU A 56 -1.14 4.00 0.54
C LEU A 56 -1.60 3.91 1.99
N PHE A 57 -0.75 4.29 2.94
CA PHE A 57 -1.12 4.29 4.36
C PHE A 57 -2.21 5.31 4.68
N GLU A 58 -2.10 6.54 4.18
CA GLU A 58 -3.14 7.57 4.37
C GLU A 58 -4.47 7.16 3.72
N PHE A 59 -4.42 6.48 2.57
CA PHE A 59 -5.59 5.89 1.93
C PHE A 59 -6.24 4.80 2.80
N VAL A 60 -5.45 3.93 3.43
CA VAL A 60 -5.94 2.90 4.36
C VAL A 60 -6.58 3.52 5.60
N GLU A 61 -5.99 4.57 6.17
CA GLU A 61 -6.60 5.29 7.30
C GLU A 61 -7.93 5.94 6.92
N PHE A 62 -8.01 6.53 5.72
CA PHE A 62 -9.25 7.06 5.19
C PHE A 62 -10.30 5.96 5.01
N ALA A 63 -9.94 4.84 4.39
CA ALA A 63 -10.85 3.72 4.19
C ALA A 63 -11.40 3.19 5.53
N ALA A 64 -10.55 3.02 6.55
CA ALA A 64 -10.97 2.60 7.88
C ALA A 64 -11.91 3.62 8.55
N ALA A 65 -11.65 4.92 8.39
CA ALA A 65 -12.55 5.96 8.90
C ALA A 65 -13.93 5.91 8.23
N GLU A 66 -13.99 5.82 6.89
CA GLU A 66 -15.24 5.73 6.13
C GLU A 66 -16.02 4.45 6.45
N MET A 67 -15.31 3.33 6.63
CA MET A 67 -15.90 2.06 7.04
C MET A 67 -16.56 2.17 8.42
N ARG A 68 -15.92 2.82 9.40
CA ARG A 68 -16.51 3.07 10.73
C ARG A 68 -17.71 4.01 10.68
N ALA A 69 -17.63 5.09 9.90
CA ALA A 69 -18.73 6.03 9.70
C ALA A 69 -19.94 5.34 9.05
N SER A 70 -19.70 4.48 8.06
CA SER A 70 -20.73 3.67 7.41
C SER A 70 -21.41 2.71 8.39
N ASP A 71 -20.65 2.02 9.25
CA ASP A 71 -21.21 1.13 10.28
C ASP A 71 -22.07 1.89 11.31
N ALA A 72 -21.67 3.12 11.64
CA ALA A 72 -22.40 4.01 12.53
C ALA A 72 -23.66 4.62 11.88
N GLY A 73 -23.86 4.43 10.58
CA GLY A 73 -24.98 5.00 9.83
C GLY A 73 -24.83 6.49 9.50
N GLU A 74 -23.61 7.04 9.63
CA GLU A 74 -23.31 8.46 9.40
C GLU A 74 -23.19 8.81 7.90
N GLY A 75 -23.21 7.79 7.03
CA GLY A 75 -22.94 7.92 5.61
C GLY A 75 -21.44 8.07 5.33
N GLY A 76 -21.04 8.05 4.05
CA GLY A 76 -19.65 8.13 3.65
C GLY A 76 -19.41 7.57 2.25
N HIS A 77 -18.21 7.75 1.74
CA HIS A 77 -17.73 7.12 0.51
C HIS A 77 -16.67 6.08 0.87
N VAL A 78 -17.12 4.88 1.20
CA VAL A 78 -16.24 3.72 1.41
C VAL A 78 -15.61 3.34 0.06
N PRO A 79 -14.27 3.36 -0.07
CA PRO A 79 -13.61 2.90 -1.29
C PRO A 79 -13.94 1.44 -1.61
N PRO A 80 -13.83 1.01 -2.88
CA PRO A 80 -13.92 -0.41 -3.23
C PRO A 80 -12.96 -1.24 -2.37
N PHE A 81 -13.46 -2.32 -1.77
CA PHE A 81 -12.68 -3.09 -0.81
C PHE A 81 -11.45 -3.71 -1.47
N GLU A 82 -11.53 -4.08 -2.75
CA GLU A 82 -10.41 -4.57 -3.55
C GLU A 82 -9.24 -3.58 -3.58
N ALA A 83 -9.52 -2.27 -3.71
CA ALA A 83 -8.48 -1.25 -3.70
C ALA A 83 -7.85 -1.10 -2.31
N VAL A 84 -8.65 -1.22 -1.25
CA VAL A 84 -8.16 -1.22 0.13
C VAL A 84 -7.27 -2.42 0.40
N ARG A 85 -7.64 -3.61 -0.12
CA ARG A 85 -6.83 -4.83 0.00
C ARG A 85 -5.49 -4.71 -0.70
N GLU A 86 -5.46 -4.06 -1.86
CA GLU A 86 -4.22 -3.79 -2.59
C GLU A 86 -3.27 -2.94 -1.75
N ALA A 87 -3.77 -1.83 -1.20
CA ALA A 87 -2.98 -0.91 -0.38
C ALA A 87 -2.48 -1.59 0.91
N VAL A 88 -3.36 -2.29 1.63
CA VAL A 88 -2.97 -3.06 2.82
C VAL A 88 -1.99 -4.18 2.47
N GLY A 89 -2.21 -4.89 1.36
CA GLY A 89 -1.33 -5.96 0.88
C GLY A 89 0.10 -5.49 0.65
N ALA A 90 0.26 -4.32 0.02
CA ALA A 90 1.56 -3.69 -0.21
C ALA A 90 2.25 -3.28 1.11
N LEU A 91 1.52 -2.67 2.05
CA LEU A 91 2.07 -2.30 3.36
C LEU A 91 2.45 -3.53 4.21
N LEU A 92 1.66 -4.60 4.12
CA LEU A 92 1.99 -5.87 4.78
C LEU A 92 3.17 -6.58 4.12
N TYR A 93 3.42 -6.36 2.83
CA TYR A 93 4.62 -6.85 2.16
C TYR A 93 5.87 -6.22 2.78
N LEU A 94 5.89 -4.90 3.00
CA LEU A 94 7.00 -4.20 3.67
C LEU A 94 7.30 -4.77 5.07
N SER A 95 6.27 -5.21 5.80
CA SER A 95 6.44 -5.76 7.16
C SER A 95 7.01 -7.19 7.20
N ALA A 96 6.90 -7.95 6.10
CA ALA A 96 7.30 -9.35 6.02
C ALA A 96 7.54 -9.75 4.55
N PRO A 97 8.74 -9.50 4.01
CA PRO A 97 9.08 -9.87 2.64
C PRO A 97 8.95 -11.38 2.49
N ILE A 98 8.13 -11.81 1.53
CA ILE A 98 8.18 -13.19 1.07
C ILE A 98 9.44 -13.28 0.24
N ASP A 99 10.39 -14.09 0.71
CA ASP A 99 11.64 -14.52 0.08
C ASP A 99 11.41 -15.04 -1.36
N LEU A 100 11.23 -14.11 -2.31
CA LEU A 100 10.95 -14.37 -3.73
C LEU A 100 12.17 -14.08 -4.62
N VAL A 101 13.14 -13.34 -4.10
CA VAL A 101 14.44 -13.09 -4.72
C VAL A 101 15.51 -13.65 -3.78
N PRO A 102 16.31 -14.65 -4.21
CA PRO A 102 17.37 -15.20 -3.38
C PRO A 102 18.39 -14.12 -3.00
N ASP A 103 18.60 -13.92 -1.69
CA ASP A 103 19.55 -12.99 -1.04
C ASP A 103 21.01 -13.13 -1.53
N THR A 104 21.32 -12.66 -2.73
CA THR A 104 22.69 -12.68 -3.28
C THR A 104 23.13 -11.42 -4.03
N GLU A 105 22.30 -10.38 -4.15
CA GLU A 105 22.69 -9.13 -4.81
C GLU A 105 22.35 -7.91 -3.92
N ASP A 106 23.22 -6.91 -3.93
CA ASP A 106 23.23 -5.65 -3.16
C ASP A 106 21.98 -4.73 -3.37
N GLY A 107 20.76 -5.27 -3.47
CA GLY A 107 19.56 -4.58 -3.99
C GLY A 107 18.23 -4.82 -3.24
N GLY A 108 18.27 -5.22 -1.96
CA GLY A 108 17.11 -5.72 -1.17
C GLY A 108 15.88 -4.81 -0.97
N PHE A 109 15.83 -3.60 -1.54
CA PHE A 109 14.68 -2.68 -1.46
C PHE A 109 14.02 -2.38 -2.82
N LEU A 110 14.58 -2.92 -3.92
CA LEU A 110 14.02 -2.73 -5.25
C LEU A 110 12.68 -3.44 -5.41
N ASP A 111 12.53 -4.61 -4.79
CA ASP A 111 11.27 -5.34 -4.80
C ASP A 111 10.18 -4.61 -3.99
N ASP A 112 10.54 -4.01 -2.85
CA ASP A 112 9.63 -3.17 -2.07
C ASP A 112 9.13 -1.98 -2.88
N ALA A 113 10.03 -1.29 -3.59
CA ALA A 113 9.67 -0.20 -4.47
C ALA A 113 8.76 -0.66 -5.62
N ALA A 114 9.02 -1.84 -6.20
CA ALA A 114 8.20 -2.41 -7.26
C ALA A 114 6.80 -2.81 -6.77
N ILE A 115 6.68 -3.36 -5.56
CA ILE A 115 5.40 -3.69 -4.94
C ILE A 115 4.58 -2.42 -4.68
N LEU A 116 5.22 -1.38 -4.13
CA LEU A 116 4.57 -0.10 -3.87
C LEU A 116 4.12 0.59 -5.16
N GLU A 117 4.98 0.60 -6.18
CA GLU A 117 4.64 1.15 -7.49
C GLU A 117 3.50 0.38 -8.14
N LEU A 118 3.54 -0.96 -8.14
CA LEU A 118 2.49 -1.79 -8.71
C LEU A 118 1.14 -1.57 -7.99
N ALA A 119 1.14 -1.51 -6.66
CA ALA A 119 -0.05 -1.24 -5.89
C ALA A 119 -0.65 0.12 -6.28
N VAL A 120 0.16 1.18 -6.31
CA VAL A 120 -0.30 2.51 -6.72
C VAL A 120 -0.86 2.52 -8.14
N GLN A 121 -0.23 1.82 -9.09
CA GLN A 121 -0.73 1.72 -10.46
C GLN A 121 -2.07 0.98 -10.53
N ASN A 122 -2.25 -0.08 -9.74
CA ASN A 122 -3.48 -0.89 -9.75
C ASN A 122 -4.70 -0.14 -9.19
N ILE A 123 -4.47 0.83 -8.28
CA ILE A 123 -5.55 1.58 -7.61
C ILE A 123 -5.44 3.09 -7.84
N VAL A 124 -4.82 3.51 -8.95
CA VAL A 124 -4.50 4.92 -9.23
C VAL A 124 -5.73 5.82 -9.26
N GLU A 125 -6.87 5.31 -9.76
CA GLU A 125 -8.11 6.09 -9.85
C GLU A 125 -8.74 6.29 -8.46
N GLU A 126 -8.70 5.28 -7.59
CA GLU A 126 -9.14 5.38 -6.20
C GLU A 126 -8.25 6.32 -5.40
N LEU A 127 -6.93 6.27 -5.61
CA LEU A 127 -5.98 7.17 -4.96
C LEU A 127 -6.15 8.62 -5.43
N ARG A 128 -6.40 8.85 -6.73
CA ARG A 128 -6.74 10.19 -7.25
C ARG A 128 -8.01 10.73 -6.60
N ALA A 129 -9.07 9.93 -6.58
CA ALA A 129 -10.34 10.33 -5.98
C ALA A 129 -10.20 10.60 -4.47
N PHE A 130 -9.34 9.84 -3.77
CA PHE A 130 -8.96 10.11 -2.38
C PHE A 130 -8.20 11.44 -2.24
N CYS A 131 -7.18 11.68 -3.06
CA CYS A 131 -6.38 12.90 -3.02
C CYS A 131 -7.24 14.14 -3.27
N GLU A 132 -8.13 14.08 -4.28
CA GLU A 132 -9.09 15.16 -4.58
C GLU A 132 -9.99 15.46 -3.39
N ARG A 133 -10.52 14.43 -2.71
CA ARG A 133 -11.36 14.58 -1.51
C ARG A 133 -10.61 15.20 -0.33
N ARG A 134 -9.32 14.89 -0.18
CA ARG A 134 -8.48 15.40 0.92
C ARG A 134 -7.76 16.72 0.59
N GLY A 135 -7.81 17.18 -0.66
CA GLY A 135 -7.04 18.33 -1.11
C GLY A 135 -5.52 18.09 -1.07
N LEU A 136 -5.09 16.84 -1.30
CA LEU A 136 -3.68 16.45 -1.31
C LEU A 136 -3.09 16.59 -2.70
N ASP A 137 -1.89 17.14 -2.78
CA ASP A 137 -1.07 17.11 -3.99
C ASP A 137 -0.15 15.87 -3.94
N ALA A 138 -0.53 14.83 -4.68
CA ALA A 138 0.16 13.55 -4.72
C ALA A 138 0.81 13.26 -6.09
N SER A 139 1.08 14.30 -6.89
CA SER A 139 1.66 14.15 -8.24
C SER A 139 2.98 13.38 -8.26
N ASP A 140 3.74 13.44 -7.17
CA ASP A 140 5.04 12.79 -7.04
C ASP A 140 4.94 11.32 -6.56
N ALA A 141 3.76 10.89 -6.13
CA ALA A 141 3.49 9.54 -5.62
C ALA A 141 2.69 8.69 -6.63
N LEU A 142 1.79 9.32 -7.39
CA LEU A 142 1.03 8.72 -8.50
C LEU A 142 1.91 8.63 -9.76
#